data_AF-A0A3C1CZG4-F1
#
_entry.id   AF-A0A3C1CZG4-F1
#
_cell.length_a   1.000
_cell.length_b   1.000
_cell.length_c   1.000
_cell.angle_alpha   90.00
_cell.angle_beta   90.00
_cell.angle_gamma   90.00
#
_symmetry.space_group_name_H-M   'P 1'
#
loop_
_entity.id
_entity.type
_entity.pdbx_description
1 polymer ?
#
loop_
_entity_poly.entity_id
_entity_poly.type
_entity_poly.pdbx_seq_one_letter_code
_entity_poly.pdbx_strand_id
1 'polypeptide(L)' 'ECHSCLERKLPLPAYDCVMKCSHAFNLLDARGALSAVERANYILRVRAVAKACCEAYMAEVAGVNENADQEGEVA' A
#
# COMPACT_ATOMS: atom_id res chain seq x y z
N GLU A 1 -7.41 -8.69 -3.57
CA GLU A 1 -7.33 -7.43 -4.35
C GLU A 1 -6.05 -6.63 -4.11
N CYS A 2 -5.92 -5.81 -3.05
CA CYS A 2 -4.79 -4.87 -2.95
C CYS A 2 -3.41 -5.55 -3.02
N HIS A 3 -3.21 -6.63 -2.25
CA HIS A 3 -1.98 -7.43 -2.30
C HIS A 3 -1.76 -8.08 -3.67
N SER A 4 -2.82 -8.60 -4.29
CA SER A 4 -2.76 -9.20 -5.64
C SER A 4 -2.36 -8.19 -6.71
N CYS A 5 -2.77 -6.92 -6.59
CA CYS A 5 -2.31 -5.84 -7.46
C CYS A 5 -0.83 -5.51 -7.22
N LEU A 6 -0.39 -5.49 -5.96
CA LEU A 6 1.02 -5.26 -5.59
C LEU A 6 1.94 -6.38 -6.12
N GLU A 7 1.53 -7.64 -5.97
CA GLU A 7 2.24 -8.82 -6.50
C GLU A 7 2.42 -8.74 -8.03
N ARG A 8 1.46 -8.11 -8.71
CA ARG A 8 1.49 -7.88 -10.16
C ARG A 8 2.15 -6.57 -10.58
N LYS A 9 2.78 -5.85 -9.64
CA LYS A 9 3.45 -4.55 -9.89
C LYS A 9 2.50 -3.49 -10.46
N LEU A 10 1.26 -3.48 -9.99
CA LEU A 10 0.24 -2.50 -10.36
C LEU A 10 -0.06 -1.58 -9.17
N PRO A 11 0.82 -0.59 -8.87
CA PRO A 11 0.70 0.23 -7.67
C PRO A 11 -0.52 1.15 -7.66
N LEU A 12 -0.91 1.70 -8.82
CA LEU A 12 -2.07 2.59 -8.92
C LEU A 12 -3.41 1.85 -8.63
N PRO A 13 -3.73 0.70 -9.27
CA PRO A 13 -4.89 -0.09 -8.89
C PRO A 13 -4.86 -0.62 -7.45
N ALA A 14 -3.67 -0.95 -6.93
CA ALA A 14 -3.52 -1.33 -5.54
C ALA A 14 -3.94 -0.16 -4.62
N TYR A 15 -3.45 1.05 -4.90
CA TYR A 15 -3.77 2.23 -4.11
C TYR A 15 -5.28 2.55 -4.10
N ASP A 16 -5.98 2.38 -5.23
CA ASP A 16 -7.44 2.50 -5.27
C ASP A 16 -8.16 1.53 -4.31
N CYS A 17 -7.63 0.32 -4.16
CA CYS A 17 -8.15 -0.65 -3.19
C CYS A 17 -7.89 -0.19 -1.75
N VAL A 18 -6.73 0.39 -1.46
CA VAL A 18 -6.43 0.99 -0.15
C VAL A 18 -7.42 2.10 0.19
N MET A 19 -7.75 2.96 -0.77
CA MET A 19 -8.72 4.04 -0.57
C MET A 19 -10.12 3.50 -0.24
N LYS A 20 -10.56 2.43 -0.92
CA LYS A 20 -11.81 1.73 -0.59
C LYS A 20 -11.78 1.12 0.81
N CYS A 21 -10.68 0.50 1.21
CA CYS A 21 -10.51 -0.05 2.56
C CYS A 21 -10.57 1.05 3.63
N SER A 22 -9.91 2.20 3.41
CA SER A 22 -9.93 3.35 4.31
C SER A 22 -11.35 3.90 4.48
N HIS A 23 -12.09 4.04 3.38
CA HIS A 23 -13.48 4.48 3.43
C HIS A 23 -14.38 3.49 4.20
N ALA A 24 -14.27 2.20 3.91
CA ALA A 24 -15.03 1.16 4.61
C ALA A 24 -14.70 1.15 6.12
N PHE A 25 -13.42 1.31 6.48
CA PHE A 25 -13.00 1.46 7.87
C PHE A 25 -13.69 2.64 8.55
N ASN A 26 -13.71 3.82 7.92
CA ASN A 26 -14.36 5.01 8.49
C ASN A 26 -15.86 4.79 8.72
N LEU A 27 -16.55 4.09 7.82
CA LEU A 27 -17.96 3.76 7.99
C LEU A 27 -18.20 2.81 9.17
N LEU A 28 -17.33 1.80 9.34
CA LEU A 28 -17.41 0.87 10.48
C LEU A 28 -17.10 1.56 11.81
N ASP A 29 -16.09 2.43 11.82
CA ASP A 29 -15.68 3.21 12.99
C ASP A 29 -16.78 4.18 13.42
N ALA A 30 -17.35 4.95 12.48
CA ALA A 30 -18.45 5.87 12.76
C ALA A 30 -19.72 5.17 13.27
N ARG A 31 -19.93 3.91 12.92
CA ARG A 31 -21.02 3.08 13.43
C ARG A 31 -20.74 2.46 14.80
N GLY A 32 -19.53 2.64 15.35
CA GLY A 32 -19.12 2.01 16.59
C GLY A 32 -19.00 0.49 16.48
N ALA A 33 -18.85 -0.05 15.27
CA ALA A 33 -18.78 -1.49 15.01
C ALA A 33 -17.40 -2.09 15.34
N LEU A 34 -16.41 -1.26 15.68
CA LEU A 34 -15.03 -1.67 15.98
C LEU A 34 -14.66 -1.32 17.43
N SER A 35 -14.14 -2.30 18.16
CA SER A 35 -13.50 -2.09 19.46
C SER A 35 -12.21 -1.25 19.33
N ALA A 36 -11.70 -0.75 20.45
CA ALA A 36 -10.46 0.04 20.45
C ALA A 36 -9.26 -0.71 19.88
N VAL A 37 -9.16 -2.01 20.16
CA VAL A 37 -8.08 -2.87 19.64
C VAL A 37 -8.24 -3.11 18.15
N GLU A 38 -9.46 -3.39 17.69
CA GLU A 38 -9.74 -3.59 16.26
C GLU A 38 -9.44 -2.34 15.44
N ARG A 39 -9.81 -1.15 15.95
CA ARG A 39 -9.50 0.12 15.26
C ARG A 39 -7.99 0.31 15.08
N ALA A 40 -7.21 0.11 16.14
CA ALA A 40 -5.76 0.23 16.07
C ALA A 40 -5.16 -0.76 15.05
N ASN A 41 -5.63 -2.01 15.06
CA ASN A 41 -5.19 -3.03 14.11
C ASN A 41 -5.58 -2.69 12.66
N TYR A 42 -6.79 -2.20 12.42
CA TYR A 42 -7.22 -1.77 11.08
C TYR A 42 -6.38 -0.62 10.55
N ILE A 43 -6.11 0.39 11.39
CA ILE A 43 -5.25 1.52 11.03
C ILE A 43 -3.86 1.03 10.63
N LEU A 44 -3.25 0.14 11.42
CA LEU A 44 -1.94 -0.43 11.10
C LEU A 44 -1.94 -1.17 9.77
N ARG A 45 -2.97 -2.00 9.52
CA ARG A 45 -3.11 -2.74 8.25
C ARG A 45 -3.22 -1.81 7.05
N VAL A 46 -4.12 -0.82 7.09
CA VAL A 46 -4.31 0.13 5.99
C VAL A 46 -3.02 0.92 5.74
N ARG A 47 -2.33 1.37 6.80
CA ARG A 47 -1.05 2.08 6.68
C ARG A 47 0.05 1.21 6.06
N ALA A 48 0.16 -0.05 6.45
CA ALA A 48 1.16 -0.96 5.91
C ALA A 48 0.98 -1.16 4.40
N VAL A 49 -0.27 -1.37 3.95
CA VAL A 49 -0.58 -1.54 2.53
C VAL A 49 -0.38 -0.24 1.75
N ALA A 50 -0.78 0.91 2.31
CA ALA A 50 -0.52 2.21 1.69
C ALA A 50 0.99 2.46 1.47
N LYS A 51 1.81 2.13 2.47
CA LYS A 51 3.27 2.23 2.37
C LYS A 51 3.80 1.33 1.23
N ALA A 52 3.37 0.08 1.16
CA ALA A 52 3.77 -0.84 0.09
C ALA A 52 3.34 -0.34 -1.30
N CYS A 53 2.17 0.28 -1.43
CA CYS A 53 1.76 0.95 -2.67
C CYS A 53 2.69 2.10 -3.05
N CYS A 54 3.12 2.93 -2.08
CA CYS A 54 4.06 4.00 -2.34
C CYS A 54 5.43 3.47 -2.76
N GLU A 55 5.97 2.45 -2.08
CA GLU A 55 7.25 1.82 -2.44
C GLU A 55 7.18 1.24 -3.86
N ALA A 56 6.10 0.53 -4.20
CA ALA A 56 5.89 0.01 -5.55
C ALA A 56 5.68 1.11 -6.59
N TYR A 57 5.04 2.23 -6.23
CA TYR A 57 4.91 3.39 -7.12
C TYR A 57 6.26 4.03 -7.43
N MET A 58 7.11 4.18 -6.42
CA MET A 58 8.46 4.74 -6.60
C MET A 58 9.30 3.87 -7.54
N ALA A 59 9.24 2.55 -7.36
CA ALA A 59 9.98 1.59 -8.17
C ALA A 59 9.46 1.48 -9.61
N GLU A 60 8.14 1.42 -9.81
CA GLU A 60 7.57 1.02 -11.11
C GLU A 60 7.01 2.19 -11.93
N VAL A 61 6.67 3.33 -11.31
CA VAL A 61 5.97 4.46 -11.98
C VAL A 61 6.78 5.76 -11.95
N ALA A 62 7.28 6.16 -10.78
CA ALA A 62 7.98 7.43 -10.62
C ALA A 62 9.38 7.45 -11.27
N GLY A 63 9.88 6.29 -11.72
CA GLY A 63 11.18 6.16 -12.36
C GLY A 63 12.37 6.33 -11.40
N VAL A 64 12.15 6.26 -10.08
CA VAL A 64 13.22 6.24 -9.10
C VAL A 64 13.72 4.80 -8.98
N ASN A 65 14.42 4.36 -10.02
CA ASN A 65 15.18 3.12 -9.97
C ASN A 65 16.52 3.42 -9.27
N GLU A 66 16.56 3.26 -7.95
CA GLU A 66 17.83 3.16 -7.21
C GLU A 66 18.68 1.95 -7.71
N ASN A 67 18.08 1.06 -8.50
CA ASN A 67 18.75 -0.09 -9.14
C ASN A 67 19.47 0.25 -10.45
N ALA A 68 19.58 1.53 -10.86
CA ALA A 68 20.39 1.92 -12.02
C ALA A 68 21.92 1.91 -11.74
N ASP A 69 22.34 1.80 -10.47
CA ASP A 69 23.74 1.92 -10.06
C ASP A 69 24.46 0.57 -9.78
N GLN A 70 23.87 -0.58 -10.13
CA GLN A 70 24.48 -1.90 -9.93
C GLN A 70 24.57 -2.74 -11.22
N GLU A 71 25.06 -2.17 -12.33
CA GLU A 71 25.53 -2.95 -13.50
C GLU A 71 26.95 -2.56 -13.95
N GLY A 72 27.71 -1.86 -13.10
CA GLY A 72 28.96 -1.20 -13.50
C GLY A 72 30.25 -1.58 -12.76
N GLU A 73 30.32 -2.68 -12.01
CA GLU A 73 31.59 -3.12 -11.40
C GLU A 73 31.90 -4.58 -11.77
N VAL A 74 32.32 -4.77 -13.02
CA VAL A 74 33.17 -5.89 -13.43
C VAL A 74 34.32 -5.31 -14.25
N ALA A 75 35.46 -5.11 -13.58
CA ALA A 75 36.79 -4.99 -14.17
C ALA A 75 37.83 -5.45 -13.15
#